data_AF-A0A3B3RUN4-F1
#
_entry.id   AF-A0A3B3RUN4-F1
#
_cell.length_a   1.000
_cell.length_b   1.000
_cell.length_c   1.000
_cell.angle_alpha   90.00
_cell.angle_beta   90.00
_cell.angle_gamma   90.00
#
_symmetry.space_group_name_H-M   'P 1'
#
loop_
_entity.id
_entity.type
_entity.pdbx_description
1 polymer ?
#
loop_
_entity_poly.entity_id
_entity_poly.type
_entity_poly.pdbx_seq_one_letter_code
_entity_poly.pdbx_strand_id
1 'polypeptide(L)'
;MGKNKKTQPEQSQRESKTNQLKSQSTMSKGRKSVRTKSIKRDSKPRQTAHLEHIPFRLREIMKSKEMMKLGVAKRKAMLRAMAPKPDTGVPQATDIPVPNFQRGKKESKMAYMQRIREETQHVQFLTLNQVERQPELEPDRQEKPADTRKAEKKKEFDKVRLERLQKKKMAKREEREEKEKFTEKVQFGEVAMAPPSLTAKPRKAPAKSQGAPKELLLSSLLGHSSVSGNKPSMARQRMMEEERERVVNAYRHLKAMKQRDQGPSVKQQLSPH
;
A
#
# COMPACT_ATOMS: atom_id res chain seq x y z
N MET A 1 13.79 34.18 40.35
CA MET A 1 12.33 34.40 40.29
C MET A 1 11.73 33.45 39.24
N GLY A 2 11.43 32.17 39.45
CA GLY A 2 11.16 31.40 40.66
C GLY A 2 9.67 31.07 40.75
N LYS A 3 9.14 30.12 39.95
CA LYS A 3 7.96 29.27 40.28
C LYS A 3 8.03 27.92 39.54
N ASN A 4 8.65 26.94 40.18
CA ASN A 4 8.50 25.52 39.90
C ASN A 4 7.26 25.01 40.67
N LYS A 5 6.39 24.21 40.05
CA LYS A 5 5.40 23.42 40.79
C LYS A 5 5.65 21.93 40.55
N LYS A 6 6.21 21.33 41.60
CA LYS A 6 6.50 19.91 41.80
C LYS A 6 5.31 19.36 42.61
N THR A 7 4.68 18.29 42.15
CA THR A 7 3.68 17.56 42.96
C THR A 7 3.67 16.08 42.61
N GLN A 8 4.21 15.31 43.53
CA GLN A 8 4.02 13.90 43.91
C GLN A 8 4.54 13.84 45.36
N PRO A 9 4.23 12.85 46.22
CA PRO A 9 3.44 11.62 46.04
C PRO A 9 2.42 11.37 47.18
N GLU A 10 1.57 10.34 47.09
CA GLU A 10 1.30 9.49 48.27
C GLU A 10 0.73 8.11 47.88
N GLN A 11 1.27 7.09 48.54
CA GLN A 11 0.89 5.68 48.47
C GLN A 11 -0.06 5.32 49.61
N SER A 12 -0.59 4.08 49.58
CA SER A 12 -1.15 3.32 50.71
C SER A 12 -2.68 3.52 50.89
N GLN A 13 -3.55 2.55 51.17
CA GLN A 13 -3.46 1.10 51.43
C GLN A 13 -4.74 0.39 50.95
N ARG A 14 -4.63 -0.94 50.87
CA ARG A 14 -5.72 -1.92 50.78
C ARG A 14 -6.70 -1.76 51.95
N GLU A 15 -7.98 -2.03 51.72
CA GLU A 15 -8.77 -2.88 52.62
C GLU A 15 -10.04 -3.39 51.95
N SER A 16 -10.24 -4.70 52.08
CA SER A 16 -11.36 -5.50 51.62
C SER A 16 -12.44 -5.57 52.68
N LYS A 17 -13.69 -5.21 52.38
CA LYS A 17 -14.86 -5.66 53.16
C LYS A 17 -16.06 -6.01 52.26
N THR A 18 -16.35 -7.31 52.27
CA THR A 18 -17.62 -7.97 52.01
C THR A 18 -18.80 -7.27 52.69
N ASN A 19 -19.88 -7.04 51.94
CA ASN A 19 -21.21 -6.83 52.52
C ASN A 19 -22.13 -7.99 52.12
N GLN A 20 -22.36 -8.85 53.10
CA GLN A 20 -23.46 -9.80 53.14
C GLN A 20 -24.73 -9.02 53.53
N LEU A 21 -25.82 -9.23 52.80
CA LEU A 21 -27.16 -8.99 53.35
C LEU A 21 -27.96 -10.28 53.24
N LYS A 22 -28.25 -10.81 54.43
CA LYS A 22 -29.18 -11.88 54.76
C LYS A 22 -30.56 -11.56 54.18
N SER A 23 -31.23 -12.58 53.66
CA SER A 23 -32.64 -12.76 53.96
C SER A 23 -32.88 -14.21 54.40
N GLN A 24 -33.65 -14.31 55.48
CA GLN A 24 -33.86 -15.49 56.30
C GLN A 24 -34.91 -16.41 55.68
N SER A 25 -34.56 -17.69 55.68
CA SER A 25 -35.34 -18.89 56.00
C SER A 25 -36.87 -18.77 56.14
N THR A 26 -37.59 -19.62 55.40
CA THR A 26 -38.70 -20.42 55.94
C THR A 26 -38.53 -21.88 55.50
N MET A 27 -38.67 -22.78 56.47
CA MET A 27 -38.56 -24.23 56.32
C MET A 27 -39.90 -24.82 55.86
N SER A 28 -39.88 -25.73 54.89
CA SER A 28 -40.89 -26.80 54.82
C SER A 28 -40.34 -28.05 54.12
N LYS A 29 -40.78 -29.20 54.61
CA LYS A 29 -40.16 -30.52 54.54
C LYS A 29 -40.42 -31.23 53.21
N GLY A 30 -39.39 -31.96 52.76
CA GLY A 30 -39.49 -33.34 52.27
C GLY A 30 -40.27 -33.63 50.98
N ARG A 31 -39.56 -34.13 49.95
CA ARG A 31 -39.83 -35.41 49.27
C ARG A 31 -38.81 -35.66 48.15
N LYS A 32 -38.32 -36.90 48.09
CA LYS A 32 -37.43 -37.42 47.04
C LYS A 32 -38.21 -37.67 45.74
N SER A 33 -37.48 -37.61 44.62
CA SER A 33 -37.79 -38.16 43.29
C SER A 33 -38.80 -37.37 42.44
N VAL A 34 -38.37 -36.87 41.28
CA VAL A 34 -38.61 -37.49 39.96
C VAL A 34 -37.77 -36.72 38.92
N ARG A 35 -36.99 -37.46 38.14
CA ARG A 35 -36.11 -36.95 37.09
C ARG A 35 -36.94 -36.65 35.83
N THR A 36 -37.43 -35.42 35.67
CA THR A 36 -37.98 -34.95 34.39
C THR A 36 -36.86 -34.41 33.52
N LYS A 37 -36.69 -35.01 32.33
CA LYS A 37 -35.72 -34.59 31.32
C LYS A 37 -36.11 -33.20 30.84
N SER A 38 -35.35 -32.17 31.23
CA SER A 38 -35.43 -30.86 30.59
C SER A 38 -34.98 -31.01 29.14
N ILE A 39 -35.90 -30.81 28.19
CA ILE A 39 -35.55 -30.53 26.80
C ILE A 39 -34.76 -29.22 26.83
N LYS A 40 -33.43 -29.33 26.80
CA LYS A 40 -32.54 -28.19 26.60
C LYS A 40 -32.76 -27.74 25.17
N ARG A 41 -33.60 -26.71 24.97
CA ARG A 41 -33.56 -25.95 23.73
C ARG A 41 -32.19 -25.29 23.70
N ASP A 42 -31.35 -25.70 22.76
CA ASP A 42 -30.08 -25.05 22.46
C ASP A 42 -30.37 -23.67 21.83
N SER A 43 -30.83 -22.71 22.63
CA SER A 43 -31.00 -21.33 22.23
C SER A 43 -29.75 -20.51 22.54
N LYS A 44 -28.58 -21.01 22.12
CA LYS A 44 -27.40 -20.16 21.96
C LYS A 44 -27.42 -19.70 20.51
N PRO A 45 -27.70 -18.41 20.21
CA PRO A 45 -27.58 -17.95 18.84
C PRO A 45 -26.17 -18.25 18.36
N ARG A 46 -26.03 -18.88 17.19
CA ARG A 46 -24.72 -19.11 16.55
C ARG A 46 -23.99 -17.77 16.53
N GLN A 47 -22.97 -17.62 17.37
CA GLN A 47 -22.16 -16.40 17.49
C GLN A 47 -21.46 -16.01 16.18
N THR A 48 -21.62 -16.78 15.10
CA THR A 48 -21.02 -16.55 13.78
C THR A 48 -21.98 -15.93 12.77
N ALA A 49 -23.30 -16.01 12.96
CA ALA A 49 -24.27 -15.60 11.93
C ALA A 49 -24.31 -14.07 11.70
N HIS A 50 -24.09 -13.29 12.75
CA HIS A 50 -24.01 -11.82 12.63
C HIS A 50 -22.72 -11.36 11.93
N LEU A 51 -21.64 -12.17 11.99
CA LEU A 51 -20.37 -11.84 11.34
C LEU A 51 -20.47 -11.94 9.82
N GLU A 52 -21.36 -12.79 9.30
CA GLU A 52 -21.57 -12.98 7.86
C GLU A 52 -22.15 -11.75 7.14
N HIS A 53 -22.86 -10.90 7.87
CA HIS A 53 -23.43 -9.64 7.37
C HIS A 53 -22.45 -8.46 7.46
N ILE A 54 -21.35 -8.61 8.20
CA ILE A 54 -20.31 -7.58 8.33
C ILE A 54 -19.40 -7.63 7.09
N PRO A 55 -19.06 -6.48 6.46
CA PRO A 55 -18.13 -6.44 5.35
C PRO A 55 -16.83 -7.19 5.64
N PHE A 56 -16.33 -7.96 4.66
CA PHE A 56 -15.18 -8.87 4.81
C PHE A 56 -13.97 -8.21 5.47
N ARG A 57 -13.60 -7.01 5.01
CA ARG A 57 -12.45 -6.27 5.54
C ARG A 57 -12.61 -5.92 7.03
N LEU A 58 -13.81 -5.55 7.45
CA LEU A 58 -14.10 -5.24 8.85
C LEU A 58 -14.13 -6.51 9.70
N ARG A 59 -14.71 -7.60 9.18
CA ARG A 59 -14.70 -8.93 9.80
C ARG A 59 -13.28 -9.42 10.06
N GLU A 60 -12.39 -9.25 9.11
CA GLU A 60 -10.98 -9.63 9.21
C GLU A 60 -10.22 -8.77 10.24
N ILE A 61 -10.46 -7.46 10.27
CA ILE A 61 -9.89 -6.55 11.28
C ILE A 61 -10.38 -6.90 12.68
N MET A 62 -11.67 -7.17 12.86
CA MET A 62 -12.24 -7.58 14.15
C MET A 62 -11.64 -8.90 14.63
N LYS A 63 -11.56 -9.91 13.74
CA LYS A 63 -10.93 -11.20 14.04
C LYS A 63 -9.45 -11.04 14.39
N SER A 64 -8.71 -10.20 13.66
CA SER A 64 -7.30 -9.89 13.97
C SER A 64 -7.16 -9.20 15.33
N LYS A 65 -8.02 -8.22 15.64
CA LYS A 65 -8.03 -7.53 16.94
C LYS A 65 -8.32 -8.48 18.09
N GLU A 66 -9.25 -9.41 17.92
CA GLU A 66 -9.53 -10.48 18.89
C GLU A 66 -8.33 -11.42 19.06
N MET A 67 -7.71 -11.83 17.95
CA MET A 67 -6.49 -12.63 17.98
C MET A 67 -5.34 -11.90 18.67
N MET A 68 -5.22 -10.58 18.50
CA MET A 68 -4.20 -9.76 19.16
C MET A 68 -4.46 -9.60 20.67
N LYS A 69 -5.73 -9.57 21.10
CA LYS A 69 -6.12 -9.62 22.52
C LYS A 69 -5.80 -10.97 23.16
N LEU A 70 -5.82 -12.05 22.37
CA LEU A 70 -5.35 -13.35 22.82
C LEU A 70 -3.81 -13.36 22.85
N GLY A 71 -3.23 -13.83 23.96
CA GLY A 71 -1.78 -13.96 24.10
C GLY A 71 -1.17 -14.86 23.01
N VAL A 72 0.13 -14.70 22.74
CA VAL A 72 0.86 -15.38 21.65
C VAL A 72 0.69 -16.92 21.70
N ALA A 73 0.67 -17.50 22.90
CA ALA A 73 0.46 -18.94 23.09
C ALA A 73 -0.94 -19.41 22.63
N LYS A 74 -2.00 -18.67 22.96
CA LYS A 74 -3.38 -19.00 22.57
C LYS A 74 -3.59 -18.85 21.06
N ARG A 75 -2.97 -17.83 20.45
CA ARG A 75 -2.94 -17.66 18.98
C ARG A 75 -2.31 -18.86 18.27
N LYS A 76 -1.13 -19.29 18.70
CA LYS A 76 -0.42 -20.44 18.10
C LYS A 76 -1.21 -21.74 18.25
N ALA A 77 -1.85 -21.98 19.41
CA ALA A 77 -2.68 -23.15 19.63
C ALA A 77 -3.91 -23.18 18.72
N MET A 78 -4.58 -22.05 18.54
CA MET A 78 -5.76 -21.95 17.67
C MET A 78 -5.40 -22.10 16.19
N LEU A 79 -4.28 -21.53 15.74
CA LEU A 79 -3.77 -21.74 14.38
C LEU A 79 -3.38 -23.21 14.12
N ARG A 80 -2.77 -23.89 15.11
CA ARG A 80 -2.50 -25.33 15.02
C ARG A 80 -3.76 -26.19 15.00
N ALA A 81 -4.80 -25.79 15.73
CA ALA A 81 -6.09 -26.50 15.74
C ALA A 81 -6.89 -26.29 14.45
N MET A 82 -6.67 -25.18 13.74
CA MET A 82 -7.27 -24.89 12.44
C MET A 82 -6.43 -25.40 11.26
N ALA A 83 -5.20 -25.88 11.52
CA ALA A 83 -4.39 -26.52 10.49
C ALA A 83 -4.96 -27.92 10.20
N PRO A 84 -5.10 -28.32 8.92
CA PRO A 84 -5.46 -29.67 8.57
C PRO A 84 -4.42 -30.63 9.15
N LYS A 85 -4.87 -31.66 9.86
CA LYS A 85 -3.96 -32.70 10.36
C LYS A 85 -3.37 -33.42 9.15
N PRO A 86 -2.06 -33.69 9.11
CA PRO A 86 -1.51 -34.56 8.09
C PRO A 86 -2.07 -35.96 8.35
N ASP A 87 -2.86 -36.48 7.41
CA ASP A 87 -3.25 -37.88 7.45
C ASP A 87 -1.99 -38.73 7.30
N THR A 88 -1.74 -39.55 8.31
CA THR A 88 -0.60 -40.46 8.36
C THR A 88 -0.87 -41.58 7.35
N GLY A 89 -0.14 -41.58 6.22
CA GLY A 89 -0.12 -42.72 5.28
C GLY A 89 -0.53 -42.43 3.83
N VAL A 90 -0.41 -41.20 3.31
CA VAL A 90 -0.73 -40.90 1.92
C VAL A 90 0.46 -41.25 1.00
N PRO A 91 0.31 -42.09 -0.04
CA PRO A 91 1.27 -42.13 -1.14
C PRO A 91 1.38 -40.72 -1.75
N GLN A 92 2.53 -40.38 -2.30
CA GLN A 92 2.87 -39.07 -2.89
C GLN A 92 1.63 -38.33 -3.46
N ALA A 93 1.42 -37.07 -3.04
CA ALA A 93 0.24 -36.24 -3.30
C ALA A 93 -0.13 -35.99 -4.79
N THR A 94 0.53 -36.67 -5.71
CA THR A 94 0.37 -36.56 -7.16
C THR A 94 -0.35 -37.75 -7.78
N ASP A 95 -0.52 -38.86 -7.06
CA ASP A 95 -1.11 -40.08 -7.63
C ASP A 95 -2.57 -40.27 -7.21
N ILE A 96 -3.44 -40.58 -8.18
CA ILE A 96 -4.87 -40.76 -7.91
C ILE A 96 -5.03 -42.09 -7.18
N PRO A 97 -5.61 -42.11 -5.97
CA PRO A 97 -5.79 -43.36 -5.25
C PRO A 97 -6.76 -44.26 -6.04
N VAL A 98 -6.27 -45.43 -6.44
CA VAL A 98 -7.08 -46.43 -7.16
C VAL A 98 -7.95 -47.19 -6.13
N PRO A 99 -9.29 -47.06 -6.17
CA PRO A 99 -10.17 -47.77 -5.24
C PRO A 99 -10.15 -49.29 -5.50
N ASN A 100 -10.34 -50.08 -4.44
CA ASN A 100 -10.45 -51.53 -4.55
C ASN A 100 -11.90 -51.94 -4.85
N PHE A 101 -12.17 -52.32 -6.10
CA PHE A 101 -13.50 -52.69 -6.61
C PHE A 101 -13.94 -54.11 -6.17
N GLN A 102 -13.84 -54.44 -4.89
CA GLN A 102 -14.31 -55.73 -4.35
C GLN A 102 -15.58 -55.55 -3.53
N ARG A 103 -16.48 -56.55 -3.63
CA ARG A 103 -17.73 -56.52 -2.86
C ARG A 103 -17.47 -56.89 -1.39
N GLY A 104 -17.78 -55.99 -0.47
CA GLY A 104 -17.71 -56.21 0.97
C GLY A 104 -18.66 -57.31 1.47
N LYS A 105 -18.31 -57.95 2.59
CA LYS A 105 -19.06 -59.12 3.12
C LYS A 105 -20.50 -58.81 3.55
N LYS A 106 -20.81 -57.55 3.87
CA LYS A 106 -22.12 -57.11 4.41
C LYS A 106 -22.88 -56.19 3.46
N GLU A 107 -22.39 -55.95 2.25
CA GLU A 107 -23.04 -55.02 1.33
C GLU A 107 -23.96 -55.73 0.34
N SER A 108 -25.06 -55.06 0.01
CA SER A 108 -25.97 -55.53 -1.02
C SER A 108 -25.38 -55.28 -2.41
N LYS A 109 -25.86 -56.03 -3.41
CA LYS A 109 -25.44 -55.86 -4.82
C LYS A 109 -25.68 -54.44 -5.32
N MET A 110 -26.79 -53.81 -4.92
CA MET A 110 -27.12 -52.44 -5.33
C MET A 110 -26.19 -51.40 -4.68
N ALA A 111 -25.90 -51.56 -3.38
CA ALA A 111 -24.98 -50.67 -2.67
C ALA A 111 -23.55 -50.76 -3.25
N TYR A 112 -23.11 -51.96 -3.61
CA TYR A 112 -21.84 -52.17 -4.33
C TYR A 112 -21.81 -51.39 -5.65
N MET A 113 -22.79 -51.63 -6.53
CA MET A 113 -22.84 -50.95 -7.84
C MET A 113 -22.89 -49.42 -7.72
N GLN A 114 -23.58 -48.91 -6.71
CA GLN A 114 -23.63 -47.48 -6.44
C GLN A 114 -22.27 -46.94 -6.00
N ARG A 115 -21.58 -47.62 -5.06
CA ARG A 115 -20.21 -47.25 -4.67
C ARG A 115 -19.26 -47.25 -5.86
N ILE A 116 -19.29 -48.30 -6.68
CA ILE A 116 -18.45 -48.40 -7.88
C ILE A 116 -18.70 -47.23 -8.83
N ARG A 117 -19.97 -46.84 -9.04
CA ARG A 117 -20.32 -45.72 -9.90
C ARG A 117 -19.77 -44.40 -9.36
N GLU A 118 -19.95 -44.14 -8.07
CA GLU A 118 -19.49 -42.92 -7.40
C GLU A 118 -17.97 -42.82 -7.39
N GLU A 119 -17.27 -43.90 -7.04
CA GLU A 119 -15.80 -43.98 -7.06
C GLU A 119 -15.24 -43.81 -8.47
N THR A 120 -15.86 -44.41 -9.48
CA THR A 120 -15.44 -44.26 -10.89
C THR A 120 -15.60 -42.82 -11.36
N GLN A 121 -16.73 -42.18 -11.04
CA GLN A 121 -16.94 -40.76 -11.35
C GLN A 121 -15.93 -39.87 -10.63
N HIS A 122 -15.59 -40.18 -9.38
CA HIS A 122 -14.64 -39.43 -8.60
C HIS A 122 -13.21 -39.55 -9.16
N VAL A 123 -12.76 -40.76 -9.47
CA VAL A 123 -11.46 -41.00 -10.13
C VAL A 123 -11.40 -40.29 -11.47
N GLN A 124 -12.45 -40.41 -12.30
CA GLN A 124 -12.52 -39.71 -13.59
C GLN A 124 -12.42 -38.19 -13.42
N PHE A 125 -13.12 -37.62 -12.44
CA PHE A 125 -13.01 -36.20 -12.12
C PHE A 125 -11.59 -35.82 -11.69
N LEU A 126 -10.96 -36.59 -10.81
CA LEU A 126 -9.57 -36.32 -10.40
C LEU A 126 -8.61 -36.39 -11.58
N THR A 127 -8.78 -37.36 -12.49
CA THR A 127 -7.97 -37.51 -13.71
C THR A 127 -8.09 -36.30 -14.62
N LEU A 128 -9.32 -35.85 -14.90
CA LEU A 128 -9.58 -34.71 -15.78
C LEU A 128 -9.06 -33.37 -15.22
N ASN A 129 -8.90 -33.28 -13.89
CA ASN A 129 -8.38 -32.10 -13.22
C ASN A 129 -6.88 -32.19 -12.91
N GLN A 130 -6.20 -33.27 -13.30
CA GLN A 130 -4.75 -33.31 -13.19
C GLN A 130 -4.13 -32.41 -14.26
N VAL A 131 -3.11 -31.65 -13.86
CA VAL A 131 -2.22 -30.98 -14.82
C VAL A 131 -1.50 -32.07 -15.60
N GLU A 132 -1.40 -31.92 -16.92
CA GLU A 132 -0.65 -32.83 -17.80
C GLU A 132 0.79 -32.95 -17.26
N ARG A 133 1.11 -34.12 -16.69
CA ARG A 133 2.45 -34.39 -16.19
C ARG A 133 3.35 -34.56 -17.41
N GLN A 134 4.34 -33.69 -17.54
CA GLN A 134 5.43 -33.84 -18.50
C GLN A 134 6.68 -34.34 -17.78
N PRO A 135 6.74 -35.59 -17.32
CA PRO A 135 7.83 -36.09 -16.49
C PRO A 135 9.23 -35.98 -17.14
N GLU A 136 9.30 -35.66 -18.43
CA GLU A 136 10.52 -35.44 -19.20
C GLU A 136 11.06 -33.99 -19.14
N LEU A 137 10.34 -33.04 -18.52
CA LEU A 137 10.73 -31.62 -18.45
C LEU A 137 11.40 -31.28 -17.11
N GLU A 138 12.55 -30.61 -17.15
CA GLU A 138 13.28 -30.10 -15.96
C GLU A 138 12.39 -29.29 -14.99
N PRO A 139 12.58 -29.43 -13.66
CA PRO A 139 11.69 -28.90 -12.62
C PRO A 139 11.56 -27.37 -12.59
N ASP A 140 12.50 -26.65 -13.20
CA ASP A 140 12.47 -25.18 -13.30
C ASP A 140 11.45 -24.66 -14.34
N ARG A 141 10.92 -25.54 -15.19
CA ARG A 141 9.96 -25.18 -16.25
C ARG A 141 8.55 -25.73 -16.01
N GLN A 142 8.40 -26.63 -15.04
CA GLN A 142 7.10 -27.12 -14.63
C GLN A 142 6.48 -26.17 -13.62
N GLU A 143 5.22 -25.84 -13.86
CA GLU A 143 4.35 -25.05 -12.98
C GLU A 143 4.55 -23.52 -13.03
N LYS A 144 4.04 -22.93 -14.11
CA LYS A 144 3.37 -21.63 -13.97
C LYS A 144 1.86 -21.84 -13.93
N PRO A 145 1.22 -21.90 -12.73
CA PRO A 145 -0.23 -21.91 -12.65
C PRO A 145 -0.82 -20.66 -13.31
N ALA A 146 -2.03 -20.75 -13.88
CA ALA A 146 -2.68 -19.66 -14.63
C ALA A 146 -2.83 -18.33 -13.84
N ASP A 147 -2.71 -18.35 -12.50
CA ASP A 147 -2.69 -17.19 -11.62
C ASP A 147 -1.39 -16.37 -11.66
N THR A 148 -0.32 -16.91 -12.25
CA THR A 148 0.97 -16.22 -12.42
C THR A 148 0.86 -14.96 -13.26
N ARG A 149 -0.03 -14.92 -14.26
CA ARG A 149 -0.18 -13.73 -15.14
C ARG A 149 -0.54 -12.46 -14.37
N LYS A 150 -1.41 -12.57 -13.35
CA LYS A 150 -1.81 -11.43 -12.51
C LYS A 150 -0.68 -11.03 -11.55
N ALA A 151 0.04 -12.01 -11.01
CA ALA A 151 1.17 -11.76 -10.12
C ALA A 151 2.38 -11.14 -10.85
N GLU A 152 2.69 -11.62 -12.05
CA GLU A 152 3.76 -11.10 -12.91
C GLU A 152 3.47 -9.65 -13.33
N LYS A 153 2.25 -9.35 -13.78
CA LYS A 153 1.84 -7.98 -14.12
C LYS A 153 1.96 -7.02 -12.93
N LYS A 154 1.66 -7.49 -11.71
CA LYS A 154 1.84 -6.69 -10.49
C LYS A 154 3.32 -6.44 -10.19
N LYS A 155 4.18 -7.46 -10.32
CA LYS A 155 5.63 -7.33 -10.15
C LYS A 155 6.23 -6.34 -11.15
N GLU A 156 5.82 -6.41 -12.41
CA GLU A 156 6.24 -5.46 -13.44
C GLU A 156 5.79 -4.03 -13.12
N PHE A 157 4.53 -3.85 -12.71
CA PHE A 157 4.03 -2.54 -12.31
C PHE A 157 4.81 -1.95 -11.14
N ASP A 158 5.11 -2.76 -10.12
CA ASP A 158 5.90 -2.33 -8.97
C ASP A 158 7.35 -1.98 -9.38
N LYS A 159 7.95 -2.74 -10.32
CA LYS A 159 9.28 -2.45 -10.89
C LYS A 159 9.28 -1.12 -11.65
N VAL A 160 8.33 -0.91 -12.57
CA VAL A 160 8.19 0.33 -13.34
C VAL A 160 7.97 1.53 -12.42
N ARG A 161 7.18 1.35 -11.36
CA ARG A 161 6.95 2.38 -10.35
C ARG A 161 8.25 2.74 -9.62
N LEU A 162 9.05 1.75 -9.23
CA LEU A 162 10.34 1.95 -8.57
C LEU A 162 11.33 2.68 -9.50
N GLU A 163 11.45 2.25 -10.75
CA GLU A 163 12.30 2.89 -11.75
C GLU A 163 11.90 4.36 -11.97
N ARG A 164 10.60 4.65 -12.03
CA ARG A 164 10.10 6.03 -12.15
C ARG A 164 10.50 6.89 -10.95
N LEU A 165 10.46 6.35 -9.74
CA LEU A 165 10.89 7.08 -8.54
C LEU A 165 12.40 7.34 -8.55
N GLN A 166 13.19 6.36 -8.95
CA GLN A 166 14.64 6.52 -9.10
C GLN A 166 14.99 7.58 -10.16
N LYS A 167 14.37 7.51 -11.35
CA LYS A 167 14.55 8.50 -12.42
C LYS A 167 14.18 9.92 -11.95
N LYS A 168 13.07 10.08 -11.23
CA LYS A 168 12.69 11.38 -10.63
C LYS A 168 13.70 11.90 -9.61
N LYS A 169 14.28 11.01 -8.80
CA LYS A 169 15.30 11.38 -7.82
C LYS A 169 16.59 11.84 -8.50
N MET A 170 17.02 11.13 -9.56
CA MET A 170 18.19 11.51 -10.36
C MET A 170 17.97 12.84 -11.08
N ALA A 171 16.83 13.00 -11.77
CA ALA A 171 16.50 14.26 -12.45
C ALA A 171 16.45 15.46 -11.49
N LYS A 172 15.88 15.29 -10.29
CA LYS A 172 15.86 16.36 -9.26
C LYS A 172 17.26 16.67 -8.72
N ARG A 173 18.15 15.68 -8.68
CA ARG A 173 19.54 15.87 -8.29
C ARG A 173 20.28 16.65 -9.38
N GLU A 174 20.13 16.25 -10.63
CA GLU A 174 20.69 16.95 -11.80
C GLU A 174 20.20 18.40 -11.85
N GLU A 175 18.89 18.65 -11.68
CA GLU A 175 18.32 20.00 -11.64
C GLU A 175 18.95 20.88 -10.54
N ARG A 176 19.21 20.32 -9.35
CA ARG A 176 19.88 21.04 -8.26
C ARG A 176 21.33 21.35 -8.61
N GLU A 177 22.06 20.37 -9.12
CA GLU A 177 23.46 20.53 -9.51
C GLU A 177 23.59 21.53 -10.67
N GLU A 178 22.66 21.52 -11.62
CA GLU A 178 22.59 22.51 -12.70
C GLU A 178 22.27 23.89 -12.16
N LYS A 179 21.25 24.01 -11.30
CA LYS A 179 20.93 25.29 -10.66
C LYS A 179 22.14 25.86 -9.94
N GLU A 180 22.90 25.05 -9.21
CA GLU A 180 24.13 25.49 -8.55
C GLU A 180 25.23 25.90 -9.54
N LYS A 181 25.41 25.17 -10.65
CA LYS A 181 26.40 25.50 -11.70
C LYS A 181 26.06 26.76 -12.50
N PHE A 182 24.77 27.03 -12.69
CA PHE A 182 24.26 28.13 -13.53
C PHE A 182 23.73 29.33 -12.73
N THR A 183 23.66 29.25 -11.40
CA THR A 183 23.37 30.41 -10.55
C THR A 183 24.68 31.13 -10.24
N GLU A 184 24.89 32.28 -10.87
CA GLU A 184 26.03 33.14 -10.56
C GLU A 184 25.73 33.95 -9.29
N LYS A 185 26.66 33.94 -8.33
CA LYS A 185 26.58 34.77 -7.12
C LYS A 185 27.05 36.18 -7.49
N VAL A 186 26.11 37.06 -7.77
CA VAL A 186 26.36 38.49 -8.02
C VAL A 186 26.16 39.25 -6.71
N GLN A 187 27.05 40.22 -6.42
CA GLN A 187 26.92 41.03 -5.21
C GLN A 187 25.72 41.99 -5.32
N PHE A 188 25.03 42.22 -4.20
CA PHE A 188 23.90 43.15 -4.16
C PHE A 188 24.35 44.57 -4.51
N GLY A 189 23.76 45.16 -5.55
CA GLY A 189 24.06 46.52 -6.02
C GLY A 189 24.71 46.60 -7.41
N GLU A 190 25.27 45.50 -7.94
CA GLU A 190 25.90 45.48 -9.27
C GLU A 190 24.89 45.25 -10.40
N VAL A 191 23.88 44.40 -10.20
CA VAL A 191 22.87 44.07 -11.20
C VAL A 191 21.47 44.12 -10.59
N ALA A 192 20.61 44.98 -11.12
CA ALA A 192 19.19 44.96 -10.81
C ALA A 192 18.55 43.70 -11.45
N MET A 193 18.31 42.66 -10.65
CA MET A 193 17.72 41.37 -11.09
C MET A 193 16.39 41.54 -11.83
N ALA A 194 15.62 42.55 -11.43
CA ALA A 194 14.45 43.03 -12.14
C ALA A 194 14.24 44.50 -11.73
N PRO A 195 13.73 45.36 -12.62
CA PRO A 195 13.30 46.69 -12.20
C PRO A 195 12.24 46.54 -11.08
N PRO A 196 12.30 47.38 -10.02
CA PRO A 196 11.30 47.33 -8.97
C PRO A 196 9.91 47.56 -9.57
N SER A 197 9.00 46.62 -9.36
CA SER A 197 7.61 46.80 -9.80
C SER A 197 6.93 47.77 -8.83
N LEU A 198 6.62 48.96 -9.31
CA LEU A 198 5.86 49.95 -8.55
C LEU A 198 4.42 49.45 -8.41
N THR A 199 4.13 48.72 -7.33
CA THR A 199 2.77 48.26 -6.97
C THR A 199 1.92 49.37 -6.34
N ALA A 200 2.55 50.52 -6.04
CA ALA A 200 1.87 51.69 -5.51
C ALA A 200 0.97 52.33 -6.57
N LYS A 201 -0.32 52.49 -6.24
CA LYS A 201 -1.24 53.26 -7.07
C LYS A 201 -0.84 54.74 -7.01
N PRO A 202 -0.61 55.43 -8.14
CA PRO A 202 -0.37 56.88 -8.11
C PRO A 202 -1.57 57.58 -7.48
N ARG A 203 -1.34 58.50 -6.53
CA ARG A 203 -2.38 59.17 -5.72
C ARG A 203 -3.45 59.89 -6.57
N LYS A 204 -3.12 60.28 -7.80
CA LYS A 204 -4.02 60.98 -8.75
C LYS A 204 -4.49 60.11 -9.92
N ALA A 205 -4.22 58.80 -9.92
CA ALA A 205 -4.67 57.95 -11.01
C ALA A 205 -6.19 57.74 -10.94
N PRO A 206 -6.94 57.99 -12.04
CA PRO A 206 -8.36 57.63 -12.08
C PRO A 206 -8.50 56.12 -11.90
N ALA A 207 -9.51 55.70 -11.14
CA ALA A 207 -9.87 54.29 -11.03
C ALA A 207 -10.25 53.78 -12.43
N LYS A 208 -9.34 53.03 -13.06
CA LYS A 208 -9.54 52.51 -14.42
C LYS A 208 -10.82 51.67 -14.44
N SER A 209 -11.75 52.02 -15.33
CA SER A 209 -12.90 51.17 -15.66
C SER A 209 -12.37 49.82 -16.14
N GLN A 210 -13.01 48.73 -15.69
CA GLN A 210 -12.59 47.35 -15.97
C GLN A 210 -12.82 46.91 -17.44
N GLY A 211 -12.50 47.76 -18.42
CA GLY A 211 -12.89 47.53 -19.82
C GLY A 211 -11.85 47.81 -20.90
N ALA A 212 -10.73 48.50 -20.61
CA ALA A 212 -9.70 48.77 -21.62
C ALA A 212 -8.57 47.72 -21.56
N PRO A 213 -8.21 47.07 -22.69
CA PRO A 213 -7.08 46.15 -22.72
C PRO A 213 -5.80 46.91 -22.37
N LYS A 214 -5.02 46.39 -21.44
CA LYS A 214 -3.77 46.98 -20.92
C LYS A 214 -2.62 46.78 -21.91
N GLU A 215 -2.87 46.95 -23.20
CA GLU A 215 -1.86 46.76 -24.24
C GLU A 215 -1.22 48.11 -24.55
N LEU A 216 0.11 48.11 -24.63
CA LEU A 216 0.84 49.30 -25.06
C LEU A 216 0.50 49.58 -26.53
N LEU A 217 0.40 50.83 -26.94
CA LEU A 217 0.16 51.20 -28.33
C LEU A 217 1.20 50.56 -29.28
N LEU A 218 2.45 50.46 -28.81
CA LEU A 218 3.56 49.80 -29.50
C LEU A 218 3.31 48.30 -29.75
N SER A 219 2.68 47.57 -28.82
CA SER A 219 2.33 46.16 -29.07
C SER A 219 1.32 46.00 -30.20
N SER A 220 0.41 46.95 -30.37
CA SER A 220 -0.53 46.97 -31.50
C SER A 220 0.18 47.26 -32.82
N LEU A 221 1.17 48.15 -32.82
CA LEU A 221 1.90 48.55 -34.03
C LEU A 221 2.89 47.47 -34.49
N LEU A 222 3.51 46.78 -33.54
CA LEU A 222 4.53 45.77 -33.78
C LEU A 222 3.95 44.35 -33.93
N GLY A 223 2.61 44.20 -33.88
CA GLY A 223 1.91 42.91 -33.96
C GLY A 223 2.16 41.99 -32.76
N HIS A 224 2.84 42.47 -31.72
CA HIS A 224 3.14 41.71 -30.50
C HIS A 224 2.07 42.00 -29.45
N SER A 225 0.82 41.61 -29.70
CA SER A 225 -0.21 41.67 -28.67
C SER A 225 0.16 40.73 -27.53
N SER A 226 0.44 41.30 -26.35
CA SER A 226 0.72 40.56 -25.11
C SER A 226 -0.48 39.74 -24.60
N VAL A 227 -1.63 39.81 -25.29
CA VAL A 227 -2.89 39.17 -24.91
C VAL A 227 -3.49 38.36 -26.07
N SER A 228 -2.66 37.83 -26.99
CA SER A 228 -3.10 36.61 -27.69
C SER A 228 -3.11 35.46 -26.67
N GLY A 229 -4.15 35.37 -25.85
CA GLY A 229 -4.38 34.29 -24.88
C GLY A 229 -4.60 32.92 -25.53
N ASN A 230 -4.48 32.85 -26.85
CA ASN A 230 -4.47 31.60 -27.59
C ASN A 230 -3.12 30.95 -27.39
N LYS A 231 -3.11 29.90 -26.57
CA LYS A 231 -1.99 28.98 -26.45
C LYS A 231 -1.55 28.61 -27.87
N PRO A 232 -0.24 28.69 -28.20
CA PRO A 232 0.23 28.28 -29.51
C PRO A 232 -0.21 26.83 -29.78
N SER A 233 -0.49 26.50 -31.04
CA SER A 233 -0.77 25.11 -31.44
C SER A 233 0.28 24.17 -30.84
N MET A 234 -0.12 22.96 -30.45
CA MET A 234 0.78 21.94 -29.88
C MET A 234 2.04 21.73 -30.74
N ALA A 235 1.91 21.79 -32.07
CA ALA A 235 3.05 21.69 -32.99
C ALA A 235 4.02 22.87 -32.82
N ARG A 236 3.50 24.10 -32.74
CA ARG A 236 4.31 25.30 -32.52
C ARG A 236 4.95 25.32 -31.14
N GLN A 237 4.24 24.82 -30.12
CA GLN A 237 4.81 24.67 -28.78
C GLN A 237 6.01 23.71 -28.80
N ARG A 238 5.90 22.55 -29.46
CA ARG A 238 7.00 21.60 -29.62
C ARG A 238 8.22 22.21 -30.31
N MET A 239 8.02 22.95 -31.41
CA MET A 239 9.12 23.63 -32.10
C MET A 239 9.84 24.62 -31.18
N MET A 240 9.09 25.47 -30.46
CA MET A 240 9.69 26.43 -29.53
C MET A 240 10.38 25.76 -28.33
N GLU A 241 9.84 24.65 -27.82
CA GLU A 241 10.46 23.86 -26.74
C GLU A 241 11.76 23.21 -27.22
N GLU A 242 11.77 22.63 -28.41
CA GLU A 242 12.98 22.06 -29.02
C GLU A 242 14.06 23.12 -29.26
N GLU A 243 13.69 24.30 -29.79
CA GLU A 243 14.61 25.43 -29.95
C GLU A 243 15.21 25.86 -28.61
N ARG A 244 14.38 25.97 -27.56
CA ARG A 244 14.84 26.28 -26.21
C ARG A 244 15.81 25.22 -25.69
N GLU A 245 15.49 23.94 -25.85
CA GLU A 245 16.37 22.84 -25.45
C GLU A 245 17.71 22.89 -26.20
N ARG A 246 17.72 23.17 -27.51
CA ARG A 246 18.94 23.34 -28.31
C ARG A 246 19.81 24.47 -27.77
N VAL A 247 19.22 25.65 -27.51
CA VAL A 247 19.95 26.81 -26.98
C VAL A 247 20.51 26.52 -25.59
N VAL A 248 19.71 25.93 -24.70
CA VAL A 248 20.15 25.56 -23.34
C VAL A 248 21.30 24.56 -23.40
N ASN A 249 21.22 23.53 -24.25
CA ASN A 249 22.28 22.55 -24.41
C ASN A 249 23.56 23.20 -24.97
N ALA A 250 23.46 24.05 -25.99
CA ALA A 250 24.61 24.79 -26.52
C ALA A 250 25.27 25.65 -25.42
N TYR A 251 24.47 26.34 -24.60
CA TYR A 251 24.97 27.11 -23.47
C TYR A 251 25.65 26.24 -22.41
N ARG A 252 25.09 25.06 -22.08
CA ARG A 252 25.72 24.07 -21.19
C ARG A 252 27.10 23.65 -21.72
N HIS A 253 27.21 23.38 -23.01
CA HIS A 253 28.50 23.03 -23.64
C HIS A 253 29.52 24.16 -23.54
N LEU A 254 29.13 25.39 -23.89
CA LEU A 254 29.99 26.57 -23.80
C LEU A 254 30.44 26.85 -22.36
N LYS A 255 29.54 26.74 -21.37
CA LYS A 255 29.89 26.91 -19.96
C LYS A 255 30.84 25.80 -19.48
N ALA A 256 30.63 24.56 -19.93
CA ALA A 256 31.53 23.46 -19.61
C ALA A 256 32.92 23.64 -20.21
N MET A 257 33.04 24.18 -21.43
CA MET A 257 34.34 24.57 -22.01
C MET A 257 34.99 25.68 -21.19
N LYS A 258 34.26 26.77 -20.91
CA LYS A 258 34.78 27.88 -20.10
C LYS A 258 35.25 27.45 -18.70
N GLN A 259 34.61 26.48 -18.07
CA GLN A 259 35.08 25.95 -16.79
C GLN A 259 36.34 25.09 -16.91
N ARG A 260 36.55 24.40 -18.04
CA ARG A 260 37.83 23.70 -18.32
C ARG A 260 38.95 24.70 -18.57
N ASP A 261 38.66 25.77 -19.31
CA ASP A 261 39.63 26.83 -19.62
C ASP A 261 39.97 27.70 -18.40
N GLN A 262 39.10 27.73 -17.37
CA GLN A 262 39.32 28.43 -16.10
C GLN A 262 39.78 27.52 -14.93
N GLY A 263 40.40 26.36 -15.22
CA GLY A 263 41.11 25.56 -14.22
C GLY A 263 42.43 26.19 -13.73
N PRO A 264 42.90 25.84 -12.52
CA PRO A 264 43.05 26.76 -11.40
C PRO A 264 44.03 27.92 -11.65
N SER A 265 43.60 29.16 -11.40
CA SER A 265 44.57 30.23 -11.12
C SER A 265 45.25 29.94 -9.79
N VAL A 266 46.56 29.80 -9.89
CA VAL A 266 47.54 29.55 -8.85
C VAL A 266 47.32 30.50 -7.66
N LYS A 267 46.77 29.98 -6.55
CA LYS A 267 46.98 30.60 -5.24
C LYS A 267 48.34 30.16 -4.72
N GLN A 268 49.40 30.81 -5.21
CA GLN A 268 50.69 30.82 -4.54
C GLN A 268 50.50 31.54 -3.20
N GLN A 269 50.47 30.76 -2.12
CA GLN A 269 50.61 31.26 -0.76
C GLN A 269 52.08 31.67 -0.59
N LEU A 270 52.32 32.97 -0.54
CA LEU A 270 53.54 33.56 -0.01
C LEU A 270 53.56 33.32 1.51
N SER A 271 54.51 32.52 1.96
CA SER A 271 54.90 32.40 3.36
C SER A 271 55.79 33.59 3.75
N PRO A 272 55.44 34.38 4.80
CA PRO A 272 56.38 35.33 5.40
C PRO A 272 57.30 34.63 6.41
N HIS A 273 58.53 35.13 6.45
CA HIS A 273 59.59 34.84 7.43
C HIS A 273 59.17 35.12 8.88
#